data_AF-A0A4Q4BQ55-F1
#
_entry.id   AF-A0A4Q4BQ55-F1
#
_cell.length_a   1.000
_cell.length_b   1.000
_cell.length_c   1.000
_cell.angle_alpha   90.00
_cell.angle_beta   90.00
_cell.angle_gamma   90.00
#
_symmetry.space_group_name_H-M   'P 1'
#
loop_
_entity.id
_entity.type
_entity.pdbx_description
1 polymer ?
#
loop_
_entity_poly.entity_id
_entity_poly.type
_entity_poly.pdbx_seq_one_letter_code
_entity_poly.pdbx_strand_id
1 'polypeptide(L)'
;MAVMRELRRRGMVAASALFRLLPSDLRQRMAPALRRLYHGQIASSMPQAAKHVDMDRPWGVGVFGYLRAESGIGEGARSSVLSLESAGVPNAAINVEVGAFANREVSFAVADGGDNPFAVNLVHLNADHAAMLPERIGAANYAGRYTIGFWAWELAEFPDALVPAFEAVHEVWVPSNIT
;
A
#
# COMPACT_ATOMS: atom_id res chain seq x y z
N MET A 1 9.41 -18.56 -7.24
CA MET A 1 8.84 -17.20 -7.41
C MET A 1 9.49 -16.14 -6.52
N ALA A 2 9.66 -16.36 -5.21
CA ALA A 2 10.29 -15.39 -4.30
C ALA A 2 11.75 -15.01 -4.64
N VAL A 3 12.58 -15.98 -5.04
CA VAL A 3 13.99 -15.77 -5.42
C VAL A 3 14.14 -14.83 -6.62
N MET A 4 13.24 -14.92 -7.61
CA MET A 4 13.27 -14.05 -8.80
C MET A 4 12.85 -12.61 -8.47
N ARG A 5 11.96 -12.42 -7.49
CA ARG A 5 11.56 -11.08 -7.00
C ARG A 5 12.67 -10.45 -6.17
N GLU A 6 13.35 -11.21 -5.32
CA GLU A 6 14.49 -10.74 -4.52
C GLU A 6 15.70 -10.40 -5.41
N LEU A 7 15.96 -11.19 -6.46
CA LEU A 7 16.99 -10.88 -7.47
C LEU A 7 16.65 -9.61 -8.26
N ARG A 8 15.39 -9.40 -8.62
CA ARG A 8 14.93 -8.15 -9.26
C ARG A 8 15.07 -6.94 -8.33
N ARG A 9 14.73 -7.09 -7.05
CA ARG A 9 14.88 -6.05 -6.01
C ARG A 9 16.35 -5.68 -5.80
N ARG A 10 17.24 -6.67 -5.67
CA ARG A 10 18.69 -6.45 -5.54
C ARG A 10 19.30 -5.85 -6.80
N GLY A 11 18.89 -6.31 -7.98
CA GLY A 11 19.31 -5.74 -9.27
C GLY A 11 18.92 -4.27 -9.42
N MET A 12 17.75 -3.87 -8.90
CA MET A 12 17.25 -2.50 -8.92
C MET A 12 17.99 -1.58 -7.95
N VAL A 13 18.30 -2.05 -6.74
CA VAL A 13 19.15 -1.31 -5.78
C VAL A 13 20.57 -1.13 -6.34
N ALA A 14 21.13 -2.18 -6.95
CA ALA A 14 22.43 -2.11 -7.62
C ALA A 14 22.40 -1.16 -8.83
N ALA A 15 21.35 -1.17 -9.64
CA ALA A 15 21.17 -0.26 -10.78
C ALA A 15 21.00 1.20 -10.32
N SER A 16 20.28 1.46 -9.23
CA SER A 16 20.15 2.79 -8.62
C SER A 16 21.48 3.30 -8.05
N ALA A 17 22.29 2.42 -7.44
CA ALA A 17 23.62 2.75 -6.96
C ALA A 17 24.59 3.05 -8.12
N LEU A 18 24.59 2.23 -9.18
CA LEU A 18 25.39 2.47 -10.39
C LEU A 18 24.97 3.75 -11.12
N PHE A 19 23.67 4.04 -11.16
CA PHE A 19 23.15 5.25 -11.79
C PHE A 19 23.70 6.52 -11.15
N ARG A 20 23.91 6.53 -9.82
CA ARG A 20 24.50 7.67 -9.10
C ARG A 20 25.97 7.92 -9.46
N LEU A 21 26.66 6.92 -9.99
CA LEU A 21 28.07 7.01 -10.42
C LEU A 21 28.22 7.57 -11.85
N LEU A 22 27.12 7.73 -12.60
CA LEU A 22 27.16 8.27 -13.95
C LEU A 22 27.35 9.80 -13.95
N PRO A 23 28.11 10.36 -14.91
CA PRO A 23 28.17 11.81 -15.15
C PRO A 23 26.78 12.43 -15.31
N SER A 24 26.60 13.69 -14.90
CA SER A 24 25.30 14.40 -14.91
C SER A 24 24.59 14.33 -16.26
N ASP A 25 25.34 14.50 -17.34
CA ASP A 25 24.79 14.60 -18.69
C ASP A 25 24.28 13.23 -19.18
N LEU A 26 24.97 12.17 -18.77
CA LEU A 26 24.56 10.79 -19.05
C LEU A 26 23.36 10.39 -18.17
N ARG A 27 23.33 10.83 -16.90
CA ARG A 27 22.15 10.66 -16.03
C ARG A 27 20.92 11.33 -16.61
N GLN A 28 21.02 12.57 -17.08
CA GLN A 28 19.88 13.28 -17.67
C GLN A 28 19.39 12.61 -18.96
N ARG A 29 20.29 12.09 -19.80
CA ARG A 29 19.93 11.37 -21.03
C ARG A 29 19.32 9.99 -20.75
N MET A 30 19.80 9.27 -19.74
CA MET A 30 19.35 7.92 -19.40
C MET A 30 18.16 7.90 -18.44
N ALA A 31 17.92 8.96 -17.66
CA ALA A 31 16.86 9.03 -16.67
C ALA A 31 15.47 8.69 -17.22
N PRO A 32 15.04 9.19 -18.40
CA PRO A 32 13.73 8.85 -18.95
C PRO A 32 13.61 7.36 -19.31
N ALA A 33 14.67 6.77 -19.87
CA ALA A 33 14.68 5.35 -20.25
C ALA A 33 14.69 4.43 -19.01
N LEU A 34 15.52 4.75 -18.02
CA LEU A 34 15.55 4.02 -16.74
C LEU A 34 14.24 4.18 -15.98
N ARG A 35 13.63 5.37 -16.01
CA ARG A 35 12.32 5.62 -15.41
C ARG A 35 11.22 4.80 -16.12
N ARG A 36 11.23 4.72 -17.45
CA ARG A 36 10.31 3.84 -18.21
C ARG A 36 10.51 2.36 -17.90
N LEU A 37 11.76 1.90 -17.81
CA LEU A 37 12.07 0.51 -17.45
C LEU A 37 11.64 0.20 -16.02
N TYR A 38 11.93 1.09 -15.08
CA TYR A 38 11.50 0.98 -13.68
C TYR A 38 9.98 0.95 -13.56
N HIS A 39 9.29 1.86 -14.24
CA HIS A 39 7.82 1.93 -14.26
C HIS A 39 7.21 0.69 -14.91
N GLY A 40 7.73 0.26 -16.07
CA GLY A 40 7.25 -0.96 -16.74
C GLY A 40 7.47 -2.22 -15.90
N GLN A 41 8.59 -2.29 -15.18
CA GLN A 41 8.88 -3.41 -14.29
C GLN A 41 7.98 -3.40 -13.06
N ILE A 42 7.74 -2.24 -12.44
CA ILE A 42 6.78 -2.10 -11.33
C ILE A 42 5.37 -2.46 -11.78
N ALA A 43 4.92 -1.92 -12.91
CA ALA A 43 3.63 -2.23 -13.50
C ALA A 43 3.45 -3.74 -13.72
N SER A 44 4.45 -4.40 -14.32
CA SER A 44 4.43 -5.86 -14.55
C SER A 44 4.45 -6.71 -13.27
N SER A 45 4.74 -6.10 -12.13
CA SER A 45 4.80 -6.74 -10.82
C SER A 45 3.63 -6.37 -9.92
N MET A 46 2.69 -5.55 -10.39
CA MET A 46 1.56 -5.12 -9.59
C MET A 46 0.70 -6.35 -9.24
N PRO A 47 0.32 -6.53 -7.97
CA PRO A 47 -0.68 -7.53 -7.63
C PRO A 47 -2.01 -7.13 -8.27
N GLN A 48 -2.81 -8.12 -8.65
CA GLN A 48 -4.14 -7.88 -9.16
C GLN A 48 -5.15 -8.11 -8.04
N ALA A 49 -6.05 -7.14 -7.87
CA ALA A 49 -7.22 -7.26 -7.03
C ALA A 49 -8.01 -8.53 -7.38
N ALA A 50 -8.60 -9.17 -6.38
CA ALA A 50 -9.26 -10.44 -6.56
C ALA A 50 -10.48 -10.29 -7.50
N LYS A 51 -10.52 -11.06 -8.59
CA LYS A 51 -11.69 -11.05 -9.50
C LYS A 51 -12.98 -11.53 -8.82
N HIS A 52 -12.83 -12.37 -7.80
CA HIS A 52 -13.93 -12.90 -6.99
C HIS A 52 -13.61 -12.62 -5.54
N VAL A 53 -14.59 -12.03 -4.84
CA VAL A 53 -14.52 -11.80 -3.41
C VAL A 53 -15.27 -12.91 -2.69
N ASP A 54 -14.66 -13.41 -1.63
CA ASP A 54 -15.23 -14.40 -0.72
C ASP A 54 -16.32 -13.75 0.15
N MET A 55 -17.57 -13.85 -0.33
CA MET A 55 -18.74 -13.29 0.33
C MET A 55 -19.27 -14.14 1.48
N ASP A 56 -18.71 -15.33 1.72
CA ASP A 56 -19.09 -16.20 2.84
C ASP A 56 -18.44 -15.74 4.16
N ARG A 57 -17.51 -14.77 4.08
CA ARG A 57 -16.88 -14.16 5.25
C ARG A 57 -17.87 -13.29 6.03
N PRO A 58 -17.70 -13.17 7.37
CA PRO A 58 -18.47 -12.27 8.19
C PRO A 58 -18.52 -10.84 7.65
N TRP A 59 -19.64 -10.16 7.90
CA TRP A 59 -19.81 -8.74 7.59
C TRP A 59 -18.96 -7.88 8.53
N GLY A 60 -18.24 -6.92 7.95
CA GLY A 60 -17.37 -5.98 8.65
C GLY A 60 -16.20 -5.51 7.80
N VAL A 61 -15.25 -4.79 8.40
CA VAL A 61 -14.12 -4.17 7.70
C VAL A 61 -12.81 -4.40 8.46
N GLY A 62 -11.80 -4.95 7.80
CA GLY A 62 -10.41 -4.90 8.30
C GLY A 62 -9.77 -3.58 7.92
N VAL A 63 -9.34 -2.79 8.90
CA VAL A 63 -8.67 -1.50 8.67
C VAL A 63 -7.17 -1.69 8.83
N PHE A 64 -6.42 -1.52 7.74
CA PHE A 64 -4.97 -1.66 7.71
C PHE A 64 -4.31 -0.29 7.61
N GLY A 65 -3.27 -0.06 8.41
CA GLY A 65 -2.49 1.17 8.33
C GLY A 65 -1.41 1.21 9.41
N TYR A 66 -0.66 2.31 9.45
CA TYR A 66 0.38 2.55 10.45
C TYR A 66 -0.23 2.98 11.80
N LEU A 67 -1.12 2.15 12.36
CA LEU A 67 -1.96 2.47 13.52
C LEU A 67 -1.16 2.83 14.77
N ARG A 68 0.04 2.28 14.93
CA ARG A 68 0.97 2.57 16.03
C ARG A 68 2.04 3.61 15.70
N ALA A 69 2.04 4.18 14.50
CA ALA A 69 2.96 5.25 14.15
C ALA A 69 2.34 6.64 14.35
N GLU A 70 3.13 7.57 14.87
CA GLU A 70 2.82 9.01 14.85
C GLU A 70 3.00 9.54 13.41
N SER A 71 1.97 9.36 12.57
CA SER A 71 1.96 9.78 11.16
C SER A 71 0.54 10.17 10.71
N GLY A 72 0.44 11.01 9.67
CA GLY A 72 -0.87 11.38 9.10
C GLY A 72 -1.62 10.19 8.51
N ILE A 73 -0.91 9.25 7.87
CA ILE A 73 -1.50 7.97 7.39
C ILE A 73 -2.04 7.15 8.57
N GLY A 74 -1.27 7.04 9.65
CA GLY A 74 -1.72 6.37 10.87
C GLY A 74 -2.94 7.04 11.50
N GLU A 75 -2.98 8.38 11.50
CA GLU A 75 -4.11 9.14 12.03
C GLU A 75 -5.38 8.94 11.19
N GLY A 76 -5.27 8.93 9.87
CA GLY A 76 -6.38 8.62 8.97
C GLY A 76 -6.93 7.19 9.19
N ALA A 77 -6.03 6.22 9.39
CA ALA A 77 -6.40 4.85 9.68
C ALA A 77 -7.14 4.73 11.03
N ARG A 78 -6.61 5.33 12.09
CA ARG A 78 -7.25 5.37 13.41
C ARG A 78 -8.61 6.09 13.35
N SER A 79 -8.71 7.20 12.64
CA SER A 79 -9.96 7.92 12.43
C SER A 79 -11.02 7.06 11.74
N SER A 80 -10.62 6.22 10.79
CA SER A 80 -11.53 5.29 10.12
C SER A 80 -12.02 4.19 11.07
N VAL A 81 -11.13 3.61 11.88
CA VAL A 81 -11.48 2.64 12.94
C VAL A 81 -12.53 3.25 13.87
N LEU A 82 -12.24 4.42 14.45
CA LEU A 82 -13.12 5.10 15.39
C LEU A 82 -14.48 5.46 14.76
N SER A 83 -14.48 5.83 13.48
CA SER A 83 -15.72 6.12 12.75
C SER A 83 -16.58 4.87 12.56
N LEU A 84 -15.97 3.73 12.21
CA LEU A 84 -16.67 2.45 12.08
C LEU A 84 -17.22 1.97 13.42
N GLU A 85 -16.44 2.10 14.50
CA GLU A 85 -16.88 1.78 15.86
C GLU A 85 -18.08 2.66 16.28
N SER A 86 -18.00 3.97 16.05
CA SER A 86 -19.09 4.90 16.35
C SER A 86 -20.36 4.61 15.53
N ALA A 87 -20.23 4.05 14.34
CA ALA A 87 -21.35 3.66 13.48
C ALA A 87 -21.88 2.25 13.80
N GLY A 88 -21.28 1.52 14.75
CA GLY A 88 -21.66 0.14 15.07
C GLY A 88 -21.29 -0.87 13.98
N VAL A 89 -20.31 -0.55 13.13
CA VAL A 89 -19.81 -1.45 12.08
C VAL A 89 -18.69 -2.33 12.65
N PRO A 90 -18.83 -3.67 12.63
CA PRO A 90 -17.78 -4.60 13.03
C PRO A 90 -16.51 -4.33 12.24
N ASN A 91 -15.40 -4.18 12.96
CA ASN A 91 -14.13 -3.88 12.35
C ASN A 91 -12.98 -4.53 13.11
N ALA A 92 -11.85 -4.68 12.42
CA ALA A 92 -10.60 -5.17 12.98
C ALA A 92 -9.49 -4.19 12.60
N ALA A 93 -8.89 -3.56 13.59
CA ALA A 93 -7.77 -2.64 13.40
C ALA A 93 -6.46 -3.44 13.30
N ILE A 94 -5.77 -3.40 12.17
CA ILE A 94 -4.59 -4.23 11.89
C ILE A 94 -3.39 -3.35 11.59
N ASN A 95 -2.39 -3.38 12.49
CA ASN A 95 -1.19 -2.57 12.32
C ASN A 95 -0.34 -3.13 11.17
N VAL A 96 0.00 -2.27 10.22
CA VAL A 96 1.07 -2.53 9.27
C VAL A 96 2.35 -1.97 9.88
N GLU A 97 3.38 -2.79 10.04
CA GLU A 97 4.65 -2.32 10.58
C GLU A 97 5.33 -1.36 9.60
N VAL A 98 5.56 -0.14 10.06
CA VAL A 98 6.57 0.75 9.50
C VAL A 98 7.90 0.19 10.00
N GLY A 99 8.91 0.00 9.14
CA GLY A 99 10.22 -0.52 9.57
C GLY A 99 10.93 0.39 10.59
N ALA A 100 12.26 0.36 10.66
CA ALA A 100 13.06 1.12 11.64
C ALA A 100 12.95 2.67 11.59
N PHE A 101 11.98 3.22 10.84
CA PHE A 101 11.72 4.64 10.64
C PHE A 101 10.50 5.16 11.43
N ALA A 102 9.89 4.35 12.32
CA ALA A 102 8.82 4.85 13.19
C ALA A 102 9.40 5.84 14.21
N ASN A 103 9.08 7.12 14.04
CA ASN A 103 9.64 8.21 14.85
C ASN A 103 9.12 8.24 16.30
N ARG A 104 8.06 7.49 16.62
CA ARG A 104 7.47 7.23 17.95
C ARG A 104 6.36 6.19 17.85
N GLU A 105 6.09 5.50 18.96
CA GLU A 105 4.98 4.55 19.11
C GLU A 105 3.76 5.24 19.74
N VAL A 106 2.61 5.10 19.09
CA VAL A 106 1.29 5.53 19.58
C VAL A 106 0.57 4.33 20.17
N SER A 107 0.06 4.45 21.39
CA SER A 107 -0.79 3.42 21.99
C SER A 107 -2.14 3.39 21.29
N PHE A 108 -2.39 2.33 20.51
CA PHE A 108 -3.66 2.08 19.85
C PHE A 108 -3.97 0.58 19.87
N ALA A 109 -5.23 0.23 20.16
CA ALA A 109 -5.68 -1.15 20.19
C ALA A 109 -5.74 -1.73 18.77
N VAL A 110 -5.21 -2.93 18.59
CA VAL A 110 -5.19 -3.63 17.30
C VAL A 110 -5.59 -5.08 17.53
N ALA A 111 -6.14 -5.72 16.50
CA ALA A 111 -6.54 -7.11 16.53
C ALA A 111 -5.33 -8.02 16.78
N ASP A 112 -5.53 -9.00 17.66
CA ASP A 112 -4.53 -10.04 17.92
C ASP A 112 -4.28 -10.88 16.67
N GLY A 113 -3.02 -11.22 16.42
CA GLY A 113 -2.62 -12.08 15.29
C GLY A 113 -2.55 -11.39 13.91
N GLY A 114 -3.09 -10.17 13.77
CA GLY A 114 -3.00 -9.40 12.52
C GLY A 114 -3.87 -9.92 11.36
N ASP A 115 -4.84 -10.77 11.65
CA ASP A 115 -5.76 -11.34 10.67
C ASP A 115 -7.05 -10.52 10.56
N ASN A 116 -7.53 -10.33 9.34
CA ASN A 116 -8.87 -9.78 9.09
C ASN A 116 -9.89 -10.94 9.01
N PRO A 117 -10.97 -10.97 9.79
CA PRO A 117 -12.02 -11.96 9.60
C PRO A 117 -13.00 -11.61 8.46
N PHE A 118 -13.04 -10.35 8.00
CA PHE A 118 -14.12 -9.82 7.15
C PHE A 118 -13.82 -9.81 5.65
N ALA A 119 -14.84 -9.80 4.79
CA ALA A 119 -14.66 -9.78 3.33
C ALA A 119 -13.94 -8.52 2.80
N VAL A 120 -13.98 -7.41 3.55
CA VAL A 120 -13.50 -6.08 3.11
C VAL A 120 -12.20 -5.69 3.81
N ASN A 121 -11.25 -5.14 3.05
CA ASN A 121 -10.07 -4.43 3.54
C ASN A 121 -10.22 -2.94 3.23
N LEU A 122 -10.05 -2.08 4.23
CA LEU A 122 -9.80 -0.65 4.07
C LEU A 122 -8.33 -0.38 4.38
N VAL A 123 -7.53 -0.02 3.37
CA VAL A 123 -6.08 0.07 3.50
C VAL A 123 -5.61 1.51 3.40
N HIS A 124 -5.12 2.05 4.50
CA HIS A 124 -4.42 3.33 4.59
C HIS A 124 -2.93 3.14 4.28
N LEU A 125 -2.65 2.82 3.03
CA LEU A 125 -1.31 2.82 2.43
C LEU A 125 -1.42 3.49 1.06
N ASN A 126 -0.56 4.47 0.79
CA ASN A 126 -0.60 5.22 -0.47
C ASN A 126 -0.19 4.34 -1.68
N ALA A 127 -0.51 4.82 -2.89
CA ALA A 127 -0.33 4.10 -4.14
C ALA A 127 1.12 3.60 -4.40
N ASP A 128 2.12 4.27 -3.84
CA ASP A 128 3.53 3.86 -3.92
C ASP A 128 3.83 2.53 -3.19
N HIS A 129 2.95 2.11 -2.28
CA HIS A 129 3.02 0.82 -1.60
C HIS A 129 2.22 -0.30 -2.28
N ALA A 130 1.43 0.00 -3.31
CA ALA A 130 0.49 -0.95 -3.93
C ALA A 130 1.19 -2.22 -4.45
N ALA A 131 2.39 -2.11 -5.00
CA ALA A 131 3.16 -3.25 -5.52
C ALA A 131 3.58 -4.27 -4.44
N MET A 132 3.60 -3.86 -3.17
CA MET A 132 3.93 -4.71 -2.02
C MET A 132 2.71 -4.98 -1.14
N LEU A 133 1.51 -4.64 -1.61
CA LEU A 133 0.31 -4.66 -0.78
C LEU A 133 0.05 -6.04 -0.14
N PRO A 134 0.05 -7.17 -0.88
CA PRO A 134 -0.10 -8.50 -0.30
C PRO A 134 0.96 -8.84 0.75
N GLU A 135 2.21 -8.41 0.55
CA GLU A 135 3.27 -8.61 1.53
C GLU A 135 3.10 -7.74 2.78
N ARG A 136 2.57 -6.52 2.62
CA ARG A 136 2.40 -5.54 3.71
C ARG A 136 1.23 -5.88 4.62
N ILE A 137 0.10 -6.29 4.06
CA ILE A 137 -1.11 -6.60 4.84
C ILE A 137 -1.27 -8.10 5.11
N GLY A 138 -0.42 -8.94 4.51
CA GLY A 138 -0.50 -10.40 4.57
C GLY A 138 -1.23 -10.98 3.37
N ALA A 139 -0.62 -11.96 2.68
CA ALA A 139 -1.16 -12.49 1.43
C ALA A 139 -2.54 -13.15 1.62
N ALA A 140 -2.78 -13.78 2.78
CA ALA A 140 -4.08 -14.34 3.14
C ALA A 140 -5.14 -13.26 3.44
N ASN A 141 -4.72 -12.10 3.94
CA ASN A 141 -5.60 -10.95 4.11
C ASN A 141 -5.89 -10.26 2.78
N TYR A 142 -5.01 -10.34 1.78
CA TYR A 142 -5.26 -9.77 0.46
C TYR A 142 -6.12 -10.69 -0.44
N ALA A 143 -5.83 -11.99 -0.42
CA ALA A 143 -6.47 -12.96 -1.31
C ALA A 143 -7.99 -13.07 -1.05
N GLY A 144 -8.75 -12.98 -2.14
CA GLY A 144 -10.21 -13.14 -2.11
C GLY A 144 -10.96 -12.06 -1.32
N ARG A 145 -10.34 -10.90 -1.05
CA ARG A 145 -10.98 -9.79 -0.31
C ARG A 145 -11.24 -8.58 -1.18
N TYR A 146 -12.35 -7.91 -0.90
CA TYR A 146 -12.65 -6.60 -1.45
C TYR A 146 -11.74 -5.55 -0.81
N THR A 147 -10.68 -5.20 -1.52
CA THR A 147 -9.67 -4.24 -1.03
C THR A 147 -9.94 -2.83 -1.57
N ILE A 148 -10.11 -1.89 -0.65
CA ILE A 148 -10.26 -0.45 -0.88
C ILE A 148 -8.96 0.24 -0.45
N GLY A 149 -8.33 1.00 -1.34
CA GLY A 149 -7.18 1.84 -1.01
C GLY A 149 -7.65 3.21 -0.54
N PHE A 150 -7.25 3.63 0.66
CA PHE A 150 -7.48 5.00 1.13
C PHE A 150 -6.21 5.82 0.90
N TRP A 151 -6.21 6.67 -0.13
CA TRP A 151 -5.03 7.40 -0.58
C TRP A 151 -5.13 8.87 -0.19
N ALA A 152 -4.30 9.26 0.78
CA ALA A 152 -4.12 10.65 1.16
C ALA A 152 -2.96 11.23 0.33
N TRP A 153 -3.27 11.61 -0.91
CA TRP A 153 -2.30 12.18 -1.86
C TRP A 153 -2.35 13.71 -1.81
N GLU A 154 -1.18 14.34 -1.68
CA GLU A 154 -1.08 15.80 -1.46
C GLU A 154 -0.61 16.57 -2.69
N LEU A 155 -0.07 15.88 -3.71
CA LEU A 155 0.41 16.54 -4.93
C LEU A 155 -0.76 16.81 -5.89
N ALA A 156 -0.71 17.94 -6.58
CA ALA A 156 -1.74 18.35 -7.53
C ALA A 156 -1.95 17.35 -8.68
N GLU A 157 -0.89 16.66 -9.10
CA GLU A 157 -0.96 15.64 -10.15
C GLU A 157 -0.63 14.26 -9.58
N PHE A 158 -1.43 13.27 -9.95
CA PHE A 158 -1.14 11.87 -9.66
C PHE A 158 -0.06 11.36 -10.63
N PRO A 159 1.06 10.78 -10.15
CA PRO A 159 2.13 10.37 -11.04
C PRO A 159 1.70 9.24 -11.99
N ASP A 160 1.94 9.41 -13.30
CA ASP A 160 1.71 8.36 -14.32
C ASP A 160 2.34 7.01 -13.95
N ALA A 161 3.50 7.08 -13.28
CA ALA A 161 4.24 5.96 -12.72
C ALA A 161 3.41 5.03 -11.83
N LEU A 162 2.45 5.61 -11.10
CA LEU A 162 1.64 4.95 -10.09
C LEU A 162 0.26 4.59 -10.62
N VAL A 163 -0.09 4.93 -11.86
CA VAL A 163 -1.36 4.50 -12.48
C VAL A 163 -1.57 2.99 -12.42
N PRO A 164 -0.56 2.12 -12.60
CA PRO A 164 -0.76 0.69 -12.42
C PRO A 164 -1.20 0.29 -11.00
N ALA A 165 -0.99 1.13 -9.97
CA ALA A 165 -1.40 0.84 -8.59
C ALA A 165 -2.91 0.63 -8.45
N PHE A 166 -3.73 1.19 -9.36
CA PHE A 166 -5.17 0.94 -9.39
C PHE A 166 -5.50 -0.53 -9.64
N GLU A 167 -4.62 -1.31 -10.26
CA GLU A 167 -4.84 -2.76 -10.48
C GLU A 167 -4.79 -3.57 -9.17
N ALA A 168 -4.16 -3.03 -8.13
CA ALA A 168 -3.99 -3.71 -6.83
C ALA A 168 -5.20 -3.59 -5.91
N VAL A 169 -6.18 -2.74 -6.22
CA VAL A 169 -7.35 -2.46 -5.39
C VAL A 169 -8.63 -2.48 -6.23
N HIS A 170 -9.78 -2.60 -5.59
CA HIS A 170 -11.09 -2.55 -6.25
C HIS A 170 -11.63 -1.12 -6.29
N GLU A 171 -11.36 -0.36 -5.24
CA GLU A 171 -11.76 1.04 -5.11
C GLU A 171 -10.62 1.87 -4.54
N VAL A 172 -10.66 3.17 -4.82
CA VAL A 172 -9.82 4.17 -4.18
C VAL A 172 -10.71 5.22 -3.54
N TRP A 173 -10.51 5.41 -2.24
CA TRP A 173 -11.12 6.48 -1.46
C TRP A 173 -10.06 7.53 -1.15
N VAL A 174 -10.50 8.78 -1.07
CA VAL A 174 -9.65 9.93 -0.78
C VAL A 174 -10.25 10.74 0.37
N PRO A 175 -9.44 11.40 1.20
CA PRO A 175 -9.94 12.14 2.36
C PRO A 175 -10.73 13.40 1.97
N SER A 176 -10.51 13.94 0.77
CA SER A 176 -11.17 15.15 0.29
C SER A 176 -11.19 15.20 -1.24
N ASN A 177 -12.08 16.04 -1.76
CA ASN A 177 -12.04 16.47 -3.16
C ASN A 177 -11.10 17.67 -3.24
N ILE A 178 -9.81 17.45 -3.50
CA ILE A 178 -8.92 18.55 -3.89
C ILE A 178 -9.29 18.92 -5.34
N THR A 179 -10.01 20.04 -5.49
CA THR A 179 -10.14 20.77 -6.77
C THR A 179 -8.91 21.58 -7.07
#